data_AF-A0A3B0J9Z1-F1
#
_entry.id   AF-A0A3B0J9Z1-F1
#
_cell.length_a   1.000
_cell.length_b   1.000
_cell.length_c   1.000
_cell.angle_alpha   90.00
_cell.angle_beta   90.00
_cell.angle_gamma   90.00
#
_symmetry.space_group_name_H-M   'P 1'
#
loop_
_entity.id
_entity.type
_entity.pdbx_description
1 polymer ?
#
loop_
_entity_poly.entity_id
_entity_poly.type
_entity_poly.pdbx_seq_one_letter_code
_entity_poly.pdbx_strand_id
1 'polypeptide(L)'
;MSIFSLKLDIAQNRFFTDEKSDLFSRQQARKAGAFHQKINKYYPTPLYSLDGLADLFQVGKILVKDESQRFGLNAFKMLGSTYAIRPVIV
;
A
#
# COMPACT_ATOMS: atom_id res chain seq x y z
N MET A 1 -27.95 12.68 -13.13
CA MET A 1 -26.69 11.90 -13.08
C MET A 1 -26.50 11.25 -14.44
N SER A 2 -25.29 11.34 -15.01
CA SER A 2 -24.97 10.64 -16.27
C SER A 2 -24.77 9.16 -15.98
N ILE A 3 -25.38 8.28 -16.78
CA ILE A 3 -25.21 6.83 -16.67
C ILE A 3 -24.23 6.40 -17.76
N PHE A 4 -23.16 5.74 -17.37
CA PHE A 4 -22.20 5.13 -18.28
C PHE A 4 -21.83 3.74 -17.76
N SER A 5 -21.38 2.87 -18.65
CA SER A 5 -20.95 1.51 -18.31
C SER A 5 -19.47 1.35 -18.63
N LEU A 6 -18.73 0.80 -17.67
CA LEU A 6 -17.35 0.34 -17.86
C LEU A 6 -17.34 -1.17 -17.65
N LYS A 7 -16.55 -1.87 -18.45
CA LYS A 7 -16.36 -3.31 -18.27
C LYS A 7 -15.59 -3.57 -16.97
N LEU A 8 -16.24 -4.19 -15.99
CA LEU A 8 -15.66 -4.64 -14.73
C LEU A 8 -15.98 -6.13 -14.55
N ASP A 9 -15.01 -6.99 -14.85
CA ASP A 9 -15.14 -8.43 -14.66
C ASP A 9 -14.76 -8.79 -13.22
N ILE A 10 -15.71 -9.32 -12.44
CA ILE A 10 -15.48 -9.76 -11.06
C ILE A 10 -15.40 -11.29 -11.03
N ALA A 11 -14.26 -11.82 -10.60
CA ALA A 11 -14.04 -13.26 -10.43
C ALA A 11 -13.79 -13.59 -8.95
N GLN A 12 -14.53 -14.57 -8.42
CA GLN A 12 -14.29 -15.08 -7.07
C GLN A 12 -13.05 -15.97 -7.02
N ASN A 13 -12.25 -15.83 -5.96
CA ASN A 13 -11.11 -16.72 -5.72
C ASN A 13 -11.58 -18.08 -5.18
N ARG A 14 -11.70 -19.08 -6.06
CA ARG A 14 -12.12 -20.45 -5.71
C ARG A 14 -11.05 -21.27 -4.98
N PHE A 15 -9.81 -20.78 -4.94
CA PHE A 15 -8.66 -21.43 -4.30
C PHE A 15 -8.30 -20.78 -2.97
N PHE A 16 -9.21 -20.01 -2.38
CA PHE A 16 -8.96 -19.34 -1.11
C PHE A 16 -8.88 -20.37 0.04
N THR A 17 -7.75 -20.39 0.75
CA THR A 17 -7.48 -21.33 1.86
C THR A 17 -7.35 -20.67 3.23
N ASP A 18 -7.43 -19.33 3.32
CA ASP A 18 -7.11 -18.51 4.51
C ASP A 18 -5.72 -18.77 5.15
N GLU A 19 -4.85 -19.52 4.47
CA GLU A 19 -3.49 -19.78 4.93
C GLU A 19 -2.65 -18.50 4.85
N LYS A 20 -1.95 -18.20 5.95
CA LYS A 20 -1.08 -17.01 6.05
C LYS A 20 0.36 -17.41 5.81
N SER A 21 1.12 -16.51 5.20
CA SER A 21 2.54 -16.70 4.97
C SER A 21 3.36 -16.14 6.14
N ASP A 22 4.19 -16.99 6.75
CA ASP A 22 5.16 -16.55 7.76
C ASP A 22 6.25 -15.64 7.17
N LEU A 23 6.57 -15.81 5.88
CA LEU A 23 7.51 -15.00 5.13
C LEU A 23 7.03 -13.54 4.97
N PHE A 24 5.73 -13.33 4.79
CA PHE A 24 5.11 -12.01 4.64
C PHE A 24 4.30 -11.63 5.89
N SER A 25 4.92 -11.77 7.05
CA SER A 25 4.30 -11.50 8.35
C SER A 25 4.50 -10.06 8.84
N ARG A 26 3.70 -9.65 9.83
CA ARG A 26 3.84 -8.36 10.53
C ARG A 26 5.22 -8.17 11.13
N GLN A 27 5.86 -9.24 11.58
CA GLN A 27 7.23 -9.19 12.11
C GLN A 27 8.23 -8.76 11.02
N GLN A 28 8.11 -9.32 9.82
CA GLN A 28 8.98 -8.96 8.68
C GLN A 28 8.71 -7.52 8.22
N ALA A 29 7.45 -7.07 8.19
CA ALA A 29 7.10 -5.69 7.88
C ALA A 29 7.71 -4.68 8.88
N ARG A 30 7.72 -5.01 10.18
CA ARG A 30 8.38 -4.16 11.19
C ARG A 30 9.89 -4.06 10.98
N LYS A 31 10.56 -5.16 10.61
CA LYS A 31 11.99 -5.14 10.28
C LYS A 31 12.29 -4.23 9.08
N ALA A 32 11.49 -4.34 8.03
CA ALA A 32 11.61 -3.46 6.86
C ALA A 32 11.36 -1.99 7.23
N GLY A 33 10.29 -1.70 7.97
CA GLY A 33 9.98 -0.34 8.43
C GLY A 33 11.09 0.29 9.27
N ALA A 34 11.69 -0.49 10.19
CA ALA A 34 12.82 -0.03 11.00
C ALA A 34 14.08 0.26 10.17
N PHE A 35 14.28 -0.46 9.06
CA PHE A 35 15.34 -0.14 8.11
C PHE A 35 15.07 1.17 7.36
N HIS A 36 13.86 1.33 6.80
CA HIS A 36 13.51 2.55 6.05
C HIS A 36 13.54 3.81 6.89
N GLN A 37 13.20 3.72 8.19
CA GLN A 37 13.31 4.84 9.14
C GLN A 37 14.74 5.39 9.30
N LYS A 38 15.78 4.60 8.98
CA LYS A 38 17.17 5.04 9.02
C LYS A 38 17.61 5.78 7.76
N ILE A 39 16.82 5.73 6.69
CA ILE A 39 17.14 6.38 5.42
C ILE A 39 16.79 7.86 5.52
N ASN A 40 17.71 8.73 5.10
CA ASN A 40 17.45 10.17 5.06
C ASN A 40 16.20 10.48 4.20
N LYS A 41 15.41 11.48 4.60
CA LYS A 41 14.12 11.85 3.99
C LYS A 41 13.01 10.79 4.11
N TYR A 42 13.14 9.80 5.00
CA TYR A 42 12.02 8.95 5.32
C TYR A 42 10.98 9.69 6.18
N TYR A 43 9.74 9.68 5.73
CA TYR A 43 8.58 10.06 6.52
C TYR A 43 7.40 9.15 6.18
N PRO A 44 6.49 8.87 7.12
CA PRO A 44 5.22 8.21 6.80
C PRO A 44 4.46 9.05 5.77
N THR A 45 4.06 8.42 4.67
CA THR A 45 3.22 9.05 3.64
C THR A 45 1.82 9.33 4.19
N PRO A 46 1.12 10.35 3.69
CA PRO A 46 -0.24 10.65 4.15
C PRO A 46 -1.23 9.51 3.90
N LEU A 47 -2.25 9.45 4.75
CA LEU A 47 -3.43 8.61 4.58
C LEU A 47 -4.63 9.55 4.55
N TYR A 48 -5.19 9.79 3.37
CA TYR A 48 -6.32 10.69 3.19
C TYR A 48 -7.64 9.97 3.46
N SER A 49 -8.54 10.61 4.20
CA SER A 49 -9.94 10.20 4.32
C SER A 49 -10.76 10.94 3.28
N LEU A 50 -11.45 10.21 2.40
CA LEU A 50 -12.31 10.79 1.36
C LEU A 50 -13.78 10.65 1.78
N ASP A 51 -14.15 11.32 2.87
CA ASP A 51 -15.46 11.13 3.52
C ASP A 51 -16.62 11.47 2.56
N GLY A 52 -16.53 12.58 1.82
CA GLY A 52 -17.57 12.94 0.85
C GLY A 52 -17.72 11.96 -0.33
N LEU A 53 -16.64 11.27 -0.71
CA LEU A 53 -16.72 10.20 -1.72
C LEU A 53 -17.31 8.93 -1.12
N ALA A 54 -17.00 8.63 0.14
CA ALA A 54 -17.56 7.50 0.86
C ALA A 54 -19.08 7.65 1.02
N ASP A 55 -19.55 8.86 1.35
CA ASP A 55 -20.97 9.20 1.43
C ASP A 55 -21.67 9.04 0.07
N LEU A 56 -21.03 9.52 -1.01
CA LEU A 56 -21.56 9.38 -2.37
C LEU A 56 -21.70 7.92 -2.80
N PHE A 57 -20.76 7.06 -2.43
CA PHE A 57 -20.76 5.63 -2.76
C PHE A 57 -21.44 4.75 -1.70
N GLN A 58 -21.95 5.36 -0.62
CA GLN A 58 -22.64 4.68 0.49
C GLN A 58 -21.80 3.56 1.14
N VAL A 59 -20.52 3.84 1.36
CA VAL A 59 -19.58 2.94 2.07
C VAL A 59 -19.07 3.58 3.35
N GLY A 60 -18.61 2.77 4.31
CA GLY A 60 -18.20 3.28 5.63
C GLY A 60 -17.07 4.31 5.58
N LYS A 61 -15.97 4.01 4.87
CA LYS A 61 -14.85 4.93 4.62
C LYS A 61 -14.12 4.58 3.33
N ILE A 62 -13.61 5.60 2.65
CA ILE A 62 -12.64 5.45 1.56
C ILE A 62 -11.34 6.09 2.04
N LEU A 63 -10.30 5.26 2.18
CA LEU A 63 -8.98 5.68 2.65
C LEU A 63 -7.96 5.54 1.52
N VAL A 64 -7.21 6.59 1.24
CA VAL A 64 -6.18 6.60 0.18
C VAL A 64 -4.81 6.78 0.80
N LYS A 65 -3.94 5.78 0.63
CA LYS A 65 -2.54 5.83 1.05
C LYS A 65 -1.71 6.48 -0.07
N ASP A 66 -1.26 7.71 0.15
CA ASP A 66 -0.60 8.50 -0.90
C ASP A 66 0.91 8.25 -0.96
N GLU A 67 1.31 7.28 -1.78
CA GLU A 67 2.72 6.96 -2.00
C GLU A 67 3.42 7.88 -3.03
N SER A 68 2.75 8.90 -3.59
CA SER A 68 3.42 9.90 -4.45
C SER A 68 4.49 10.67 -3.66
N GLN A 69 4.27 10.86 -2.37
CA GLN A 69 5.19 11.60 -1.50
C GLN A 69 6.35 10.74 -1.01
N ARG A 70 6.39 9.45 -1.36
CA ARG A 70 7.42 8.52 -0.88
C ARG A 70 8.80 8.93 -1.41
N PHE A 71 9.66 9.45 -0.52
CA PHE A 71 11.04 9.89 -0.81
C PHE A 71 11.16 10.92 -1.95
N GLY A 72 10.08 11.59 -2.34
CA GLY A 72 10.05 12.49 -3.50
C GLY A 72 10.19 11.77 -4.85
N LEU A 73 9.93 10.46 -4.91
CA LEU A 73 10.09 9.63 -6.11
C LEU A 73 8.77 9.34 -6.84
N ASN A 74 7.66 9.90 -6.37
CA ASN A 74 6.33 9.72 -6.96
C ASN A 74 5.85 8.25 -7.01
N ALA A 75 6.43 7.37 -6.19
CA ALA A 75 6.13 5.93 -6.19
C ALA A 75 6.60 5.20 -4.93
N PHE A 76 5.92 4.09 -4.60
CA PHE A 76 6.25 3.22 -3.45
C PHE A 76 7.45 2.28 -3.67
N LYS A 77 7.84 2.04 -4.92
CA LYS A 77 8.74 0.93 -5.33
C LYS A 77 10.10 0.93 -4.62
N MET A 78 10.59 2.11 -4.26
CA MET A 78 11.88 2.28 -3.58
C MET A 78 11.95 1.49 -2.27
N LEU A 79 10.83 1.30 -1.58
CA LEU A 79 10.77 0.51 -0.34
C LEU A 79 11.27 -0.93 -0.55
N GLY A 80 10.83 -1.59 -1.63
CA GLY A 80 11.24 -2.96 -1.95
C GLY A 80 12.68 -3.03 -2.43
N SER A 81 13.04 -2.20 -3.41
CA SER A 81 14.38 -2.23 -4.02
C SER A 81 15.50 -1.95 -3.02
N THR A 82 15.33 -0.94 -2.15
CA THR A 82 16.35 -0.62 -1.14
C THR A 82 16.47 -1.68 -0.06
N TYR A 83 15.34 -2.29 0.36
CA TYR A 83 15.36 -3.35 1.36
C TYR A 83 15.97 -4.65 0.82
N ALA A 84 15.76 -4.96 -0.46
CA ALA A 84 16.33 -6.13 -1.13
C ALA A 84 17.85 -6.00 -1.35
N ILE A 85 18.33 -4.79 -1.67
CA ILE A 85 19.77 -4.53 -1.92
C ILE A 85 20.56 -4.35 -0.61
N ARG A 86 19.89 -4.03 0.51
CA ARG A 86 20.50 -3.91 1.86
C ARG A 86 21.60 -4.95 2.16
N PRO A 87 21.45 -6.26 1.90
CA PRO A 87 22.47 -7.27 2.24
C PRO A 87 23.77 -7.16 1.42
N VAL A 88 23.78 -6.40 0.31
CA VAL A 88 24.91 -6.29 -0.63
C VAL A 88 25.76 -5.05 -0.36
N ILE A 89 25.25 -4.07 0.39
CA ILE A 89 25.89 -2.75 0.61
C ILE A 89 26.28 -2.53 2.09
N VAL A 90 26.19 -3.55 2.93
CA VAL A 90 26.61 -3.51 4.36
C VAL A 90 27.76 -4.46 4.59
#